data_AF-A0A1B0DKS3-F1
#
_entry.id   AF-A0A1B0DKS3-F1
#
_cell.length_a   1.000
_cell.length_b   1.000
_cell.length_c   1.000
_cell.angle_alpha   90.00
_cell.angle_beta   90.00
_cell.angle_gamma   90.00
#
_symmetry.space_group_name_H-M   'P 1'
#
loop_
_entity.id
_entity.type
_entity.pdbx_description
1 polymer ?
#
loop_
_entity_poly.entity_id
_entity_poly.type
_entity_poly.pdbx_seq_one_letter_code
_entity_poly.pdbx_strand_id
1 'polypeptide(L)'
;MVFYFTSNVVNPPVTFFMGLDKFENEELIRWGWPEDVWFHVDKISSAHVYIRLQKGQTIDDIPTAVLDDACQLVKANSIQGNKMNNLDIVYTMWENLKKTPGMDVGHVAFHRDKDVRKIRVEKRINDIVNRLNKTKTEAHPDFRAEREQRDAEEREDKKRQLQLQKEREKEEIRRKKEEAELRSYTSLMKSDKMTSNYDAGNDSDEFIYSNNHSEFWVSVLEKAYMKLMGGYDFPGSNSNIDLHALTGWIPERVAIKLDQSTFDGDAVFERLRTGLAMGRCLVTAATGDLQEVEEKRTGLVSTHAYAVLDARVTQGGVKLLQLKNPWSHLRWKGNYSELDAAHWTPELMRELNYDPAVASKVDNGVFWIDYTSVLNFFDVFYVNWDPALFQHTYCVHQMWNAGVGPTKDVYTIAENPQFLLKINPGSASVWILLTRHITTIEDFRQNKEYIAL
;
A
#
# COMPACT_ATOMS: atom_id res chain seq x y z
N MET A 1 17.72 -59.55 -3.09
CA MET A 1 18.78 -58.69 -3.67
C MET A 1 18.24 -57.96 -4.90
N VAL A 2 18.62 -56.70 -5.11
CA VAL A 2 18.19 -55.90 -6.27
C VAL A 2 19.38 -55.39 -7.05
N PHE A 3 19.31 -55.51 -8.37
CA PHE A 3 20.31 -55.03 -9.30
C PHE A 3 19.91 -53.65 -9.82
N TYR A 4 20.85 -52.71 -9.78
CA TYR A 4 20.70 -51.37 -10.33
C TYR A 4 21.60 -51.22 -11.56
N PHE A 5 21.11 -50.52 -12.57
CA PHE A 5 21.84 -50.21 -13.80
C PHE A 5 21.65 -48.73 -14.12
N THR A 6 22.68 -48.04 -14.58
CA THR A 6 22.58 -46.61 -14.92
C THR A 6 22.74 -46.40 -16.41
N SER A 7 21.73 -45.84 -17.06
CA SER A 7 21.81 -45.39 -18.43
C SER A 7 22.27 -43.94 -18.52
N ASN A 8 23.39 -43.75 -19.20
CA ASN A 8 23.97 -42.44 -19.50
C ASN A 8 23.59 -41.93 -20.91
N VAL A 9 22.55 -42.49 -21.54
CA VAL A 9 22.08 -42.04 -22.88
C VAL A 9 21.37 -40.69 -22.85
N VAL A 10 20.99 -40.23 -21.66
CA VAL A 10 20.35 -38.94 -21.38
C VAL A 10 21.04 -38.26 -20.20
N ASN A 11 20.88 -36.95 -20.10
CA ASN A 11 21.37 -36.14 -18.99
C ASN A 11 20.19 -35.39 -18.35
N PRO A 12 19.86 -35.62 -17.06
CA PRO A 12 20.53 -36.50 -16.08
C PRO A 12 20.40 -38.00 -16.41
N PRO A 13 21.34 -38.85 -15.96
CA PRO A 13 21.30 -40.29 -16.20
C PRO A 13 20.10 -40.93 -15.51
N VAL A 14 19.57 -42.02 -16.10
CA VAL A 14 18.40 -42.74 -15.60
C VAL A 14 18.82 -44.06 -14.99
N THR A 15 18.33 -44.37 -13.79
CA THR A 15 18.61 -45.63 -13.10
C THR A 15 17.48 -46.64 -13.33
N PHE A 16 17.84 -47.82 -13.81
CA PHE A 16 16.98 -49.00 -13.87
C PHE A 16 17.24 -49.89 -12.66
N PHE A 17 16.22 -50.62 -12.22
CA PHE A 17 16.39 -51.66 -11.21
C PHE A 17 15.55 -52.90 -11.50
N MET A 18 16.01 -54.07 -11.03
CA MET A 18 15.28 -55.34 -11.13
C MET A 18 15.61 -56.26 -9.96
N GLY A 19 14.65 -57.11 -9.58
CA GLY A 19 14.88 -58.16 -8.58
C GLY A 19 15.79 -59.27 -9.11
N LEU A 20 16.53 -59.91 -8.21
CA LEU A 20 17.33 -61.10 -8.53
C LEU A 20 16.44 -62.24 -9.05
N ASP A 21 15.33 -62.50 -8.36
CA ASP A 21 14.40 -63.55 -8.73
C ASP A 21 12.92 -63.12 -8.56
N LYS A 22 12.02 -64.09 -8.72
CA LYS A 22 10.57 -63.88 -8.67
C LYS A 22 10.07 -63.41 -7.29
N PHE A 23 10.75 -63.73 -6.20
CA PHE A 23 10.40 -63.33 -4.85
C PHE A 23 10.75 -61.86 -4.59
N GLU A 24 11.92 -61.38 -5.02
CA GLU A 24 12.22 -59.94 -4.92
C GLU A 24 11.35 -59.11 -5.86
N ASN A 25 10.93 -59.67 -6.99
CA ASN A 25 9.97 -59.00 -7.86
C ASN A 25 8.61 -58.80 -7.18
N GLU A 26 8.17 -59.72 -6.32
CA GLU A 26 6.93 -59.53 -5.52
C GLU A 26 7.10 -58.40 -4.49
N GLU A 27 8.28 -58.26 -3.87
CA GLU A 27 8.56 -57.16 -2.95
C GLU A 27 8.60 -55.80 -3.66
N LEU A 28 9.22 -55.75 -4.85
CA LEU A 28 9.25 -54.55 -5.71
C LEU A 28 7.84 -54.15 -6.18
N ILE A 29 6.98 -55.12 -6.52
CA ILE A 29 5.59 -54.83 -6.85
C ILE A 29 4.83 -54.35 -5.62
N ARG A 30 5.07 -54.94 -4.44
CA ARG A 30 4.32 -54.59 -3.23
C ARG A 30 4.65 -53.19 -2.70
N TRP A 31 5.90 -52.76 -2.83
CA TRP A 31 6.40 -51.50 -2.26
C TRP A 31 6.83 -50.47 -3.31
N GLY A 32 6.51 -50.72 -4.58
CA GLY A 32 6.81 -49.81 -5.69
C GLY A 32 6.13 -48.44 -5.54
N TRP A 33 6.71 -47.45 -6.19
CA TRP A 33 6.26 -46.06 -6.12
C TRP A 33 5.26 -45.77 -7.25
N PRO A 34 4.33 -44.81 -7.06
CA PRO A 34 3.46 -44.35 -8.15
C PRO A 34 4.22 -43.97 -9.42
N GLU A 35 5.42 -43.41 -9.26
CA GLU A 35 6.30 -42.97 -10.33
C GLU A 35 7.12 -44.11 -10.98
N ASP A 36 6.99 -45.35 -10.50
CA ASP A 36 7.72 -46.48 -11.06
C ASP A 36 7.03 -46.99 -12.34
N VAL A 37 7.82 -47.24 -13.38
CA VAL A 37 7.37 -47.82 -14.66
C VAL A 37 7.92 -49.22 -14.78
N TRP A 38 7.03 -50.19 -14.91
CA TRP A 38 7.35 -51.62 -14.97
C TRP A 38 7.43 -52.11 -16.41
N PHE A 39 8.42 -52.96 -16.70
CA PHE A 39 8.67 -53.55 -18.01
C PHE A 39 8.79 -55.08 -17.92
N HIS A 40 8.22 -55.78 -18.92
CA HIS A 40 8.24 -57.24 -19.02
C HIS A 40 8.05 -57.72 -20.47
N VAL A 41 8.53 -58.92 -20.82
CA VAL A 41 8.30 -59.51 -22.14
C VAL A 41 6.85 -59.99 -22.26
N ASP A 42 6.15 -59.62 -23.34
CA ASP A 42 4.77 -60.07 -23.54
C ASP A 42 4.70 -61.60 -23.65
N LYS A 43 3.78 -62.22 -22.91
CA LYS A 43 3.43 -63.66 -22.94
C LYS A 43 4.54 -64.66 -22.56
N ILE A 44 5.73 -64.20 -22.20
CA ILE A 44 6.88 -65.06 -21.86
C ILE A 44 7.48 -64.58 -20.54
N SER A 45 7.92 -65.53 -19.71
CA SER A 45 8.60 -65.19 -18.45
C SER A 45 9.90 -64.41 -18.69
N SER A 46 10.03 -63.24 -18.06
CA SER A 46 11.24 -62.42 -18.07
C SER A 46 11.50 -61.78 -16.70
N ALA A 47 12.68 -61.18 -16.54
CA ALA A 47 12.92 -60.25 -15.44
C ALA A 47 11.93 -59.07 -15.50
N HIS A 48 11.57 -58.53 -14.32
CA HIS A 48 10.81 -57.30 -14.16
C HIS A 48 11.79 -56.16 -14.02
N VAL A 49 11.83 -55.25 -14.99
CA VAL A 49 12.69 -54.06 -14.94
C VAL A 49 11.84 -52.85 -14.61
N TYR A 50 12.38 -51.98 -13.78
CA TYR A 50 11.70 -50.77 -13.32
C TYR A 50 12.54 -49.52 -13.64
N ILE A 51 11.84 -48.44 -13.99
CA ILE A 51 12.38 -47.07 -14.03
C ILE A 51 11.62 -46.26 -12.99
N ARG A 52 12.31 -45.45 -12.18
CA ARG A 52 11.67 -44.49 -11.28
C ARG A 52 11.70 -43.09 -11.87
N LEU A 53 10.53 -42.52 -12.15
CA LEU A 53 10.40 -41.16 -12.67
C LEU A 53 10.46 -40.10 -11.56
N GLN A 54 10.69 -38.84 -11.94
CA GLN A 54 10.62 -37.71 -11.00
C GLN A 54 9.16 -37.38 -10.67
N LYS A 55 8.93 -36.78 -9.49
CA LYS A 55 7.59 -36.42 -9.02
C LYS A 55 6.88 -35.52 -10.03
N GLY A 56 5.74 -35.97 -10.56
CA GLY A 56 4.93 -35.26 -11.56
C GLY A 56 5.20 -35.63 -13.03
N GLN A 57 6.20 -36.47 -13.31
CA GLN A 57 6.41 -37.02 -14.66
C GLN A 57 5.50 -38.22 -14.95
N THR A 58 5.28 -38.48 -16.23
CA THR A 58 4.44 -39.55 -16.75
C THR A 58 5.23 -40.49 -17.67
N ILE A 59 4.64 -41.63 -18.02
CA ILE A 59 5.24 -42.61 -18.95
C ILE A 59 5.57 -42.03 -20.34
N ASP A 60 4.92 -40.93 -20.72
CA ASP A 60 5.17 -40.19 -21.97
C ASP A 60 6.46 -39.37 -21.96
N ASP A 61 6.95 -39.03 -20.76
CA ASP A 61 8.15 -38.20 -20.60
C ASP A 61 9.45 -39.01 -20.71
N ILE A 62 9.36 -40.33 -20.91
CA ILE A 62 10.52 -41.22 -21.03
C ILE A 62 11.09 -41.13 -22.46
N PRO A 63 12.36 -40.70 -22.62
CA PRO A 63 12.99 -40.63 -23.94
C PRO A 63 13.09 -42.01 -24.60
N THR A 64 12.90 -42.08 -25.92
CA THR A 64 12.95 -43.33 -26.69
C THR A 64 14.24 -44.12 -26.46
N ALA A 65 15.39 -43.42 -26.38
CA ALA A 65 16.68 -44.07 -26.10
C ALA A 65 16.74 -44.78 -24.74
N VAL A 66 16.02 -44.27 -23.73
CA VAL A 66 15.91 -44.90 -22.40
C VAL A 66 14.95 -46.08 -22.45
N LEU A 67 13.86 -45.98 -23.22
CA LEU A 67 12.95 -47.10 -23.47
C LEU A 67 13.66 -48.27 -24.17
N ASP A 68 14.50 -47.98 -25.17
CA ASP A 68 15.31 -48.98 -25.87
C ASP A 68 16.26 -49.70 -24.91
N ASP A 69 16.94 -48.96 -24.03
CA ASP A 69 17.82 -49.52 -23.01
C ASP A 69 17.06 -50.47 -22.05
N ALA A 70 15.91 -50.03 -21.54
CA ALA A 70 15.06 -50.84 -20.67
C ALA A 70 14.58 -52.11 -21.39
N CYS A 71 14.13 -51.98 -22.64
CA CYS A 71 13.68 -53.07 -23.48
C CYS A 71 14.79 -54.12 -23.73
N GLN A 72 16.01 -53.66 -24.07
CA GLN A 72 17.16 -54.55 -24.27
C GLN A 72 17.57 -55.25 -22.97
N LEU A 73 17.46 -54.57 -21.83
CA LEU A 73 17.77 -55.14 -20.52
C LEU A 73 16.76 -56.23 -20.12
N VAL A 74 15.46 -55.98 -20.30
CA VAL A 74 14.39 -56.97 -20.07
C VAL A 74 14.58 -58.21 -20.96
N LYS A 75 14.86 -57.98 -22.25
CA LYS A 75 15.09 -59.04 -23.23
C LYS A 75 16.32 -59.89 -22.85
N ALA A 76 17.43 -59.25 -22.48
CA ALA A 76 18.67 -59.93 -22.14
C ALA A 76 18.52 -60.81 -20.89
N ASN A 77 17.67 -60.40 -19.95
CA ASN A 77 17.38 -61.11 -18.71
C ASN A 77 16.13 -62.03 -18.81
N SER A 78 15.69 -62.38 -20.02
CA SER A 78 14.68 -63.43 -20.25
C SER A 78 15.33 -64.68 -20.82
N ILE A 79 15.14 -65.83 -20.15
CA ILE A 79 15.74 -67.11 -20.57
C ILE A 79 15.31 -67.49 -22.00
N GLN A 80 14.02 -67.34 -22.31
CA GLN A 80 13.46 -67.64 -23.63
C GLN A 80 13.53 -66.40 -24.55
N GLY A 81 13.21 -65.21 -24.05
CA GLY A 81 13.14 -63.99 -24.84
C GLY A 81 14.50 -63.51 -25.39
N ASN A 82 15.60 -63.85 -24.73
CA ASN A 82 16.94 -63.53 -25.22
C ASN A 82 17.27 -64.26 -26.55
N LYS A 83 16.65 -65.42 -26.83
CA LYS A 83 16.93 -66.24 -28.02
C LYS A 83 15.98 -65.99 -29.21
N MET A 84 14.87 -65.29 -28.99
CA MET A 84 13.85 -65.04 -30.00
C MET A 84 14.03 -63.66 -30.64
N ASN A 85 13.65 -63.50 -31.91
CA ASN A 85 13.58 -62.20 -32.57
C ASN A 85 12.13 -61.69 -32.57
N ASN A 86 11.95 -60.39 -32.83
CA ASN A 86 10.64 -59.74 -32.95
C ASN A 86 9.74 -59.95 -31.73
N LEU A 87 10.24 -59.67 -30.52
CA LEU A 87 9.46 -59.78 -29.29
C LEU A 87 8.75 -58.47 -28.96
N ASP A 88 7.57 -58.58 -28.37
CA ASP A 88 6.89 -57.42 -27.79
C ASP A 88 7.24 -57.30 -26.31
N ILE A 89 7.60 -56.10 -25.87
CA ILE A 89 7.84 -55.76 -24.46
C ILE A 89 6.71 -54.85 -24.02
N VAL A 90 6.03 -55.24 -22.94
CA VAL A 90 4.97 -54.46 -22.31
C VAL A 90 5.56 -53.56 -21.23
N TYR A 91 5.03 -52.35 -21.11
CA TYR A 91 5.37 -51.45 -20.03
C TYR A 91 4.20 -50.57 -19.60
N THR A 92 4.11 -50.29 -18.31
CA THR A 92 3.02 -49.52 -17.69
C THR A 92 3.47 -48.90 -16.37
N MET A 93 2.79 -47.84 -15.92
CA MET A 93 2.95 -47.29 -14.57
C MET A 93 2.62 -48.35 -13.51
N TRP A 94 3.31 -48.33 -12.38
CA TRP A 94 3.14 -49.23 -11.25
C TRP A 94 1.71 -49.22 -10.71
N GLU A 95 1.05 -48.05 -10.68
CA GLU A 95 -0.35 -47.92 -10.24
C GLU A 95 -1.35 -48.75 -11.05
N ASN A 96 -0.99 -49.13 -12.29
CA ASN A 96 -1.83 -49.96 -13.15
C ASN A 96 -1.57 -51.46 -12.95
N LEU A 97 -0.54 -51.85 -12.19
CA LEU A 97 -0.27 -53.25 -11.89
C LEU A 97 -1.29 -53.77 -10.87
N LYS A 98 -1.91 -54.89 -11.20
CA LYS A 98 -2.87 -55.59 -10.35
C LYS A 98 -2.29 -56.93 -9.95
N LYS A 99 -1.98 -57.07 -8.67
CA LYS A 99 -1.60 -58.34 -8.04
C LYS A 99 -2.61 -58.71 -6.97
N THR A 100 -3.22 -59.89 -7.09
CA THR A 100 -4.15 -60.41 -6.07
C THR A 100 -3.52 -61.60 -5.34
N PRO A 101 -3.89 -61.86 -4.06
CA PRO A 101 -3.31 -62.95 -3.27
C PRO A 101 -3.48 -64.36 -3.87
N GLY A 102 -4.42 -64.54 -4.81
CA GLY A 102 -4.65 -65.81 -5.50
C GLY A 102 -3.86 -66.01 -6.80
N MET A 103 -2.99 -65.06 -7.19
CA MET A 103 -2.18 -65.16 -8.40
C MET A 103 -0.81 -65.79 -8.12
N ASP A 104 -0.38 -66.70 -8.98
CA ASP A 104 0.93 -67.35 -8.89
C ASP A 104 2.09 -66.34 -8.83
N VAL A 105 3.16 -66.73 -8.14
CA VAL A 105 4.37 -65.91 -7.98
C VAL A 105 4.97 -65.59 -9.36
N GLY A 106 5.16 -64.30 -9.66
CA GLY A 106 5.62 -63.81 -10.97
C GLY A 106 4.51 -63.53 -12.00
N HIS A 107 3.25 -63.88 -11.74
CA HIS A 107 2.13 -63.46 -12.59
C HIS A 107 1.61 -62.08 -12.20
N VAL A 108 1.45 -61.17 -13.17
CA VAL A 108 0.95 -59.81 -12.96
C VAL A 108 -0.20 -59.54 -13.94
N ALA A 109 -1.28 -58.93 -13.45
CA ALA A 109 -2.42 -58.50 -14.24
C ALA A 109 -2.46 -56.96 -14.26
N PHE A 110 -3.36 -56.38 -15.04
CA PHE A 110 -3.49 -54.92 -15.15
C PHE A 110 -4.88 -54.46 -14.67
N HIS A 111 -4.94 -53.26 -14.10
CA HIS A 111 -6.22 -52.62 -13.76
C HIS A 111 -6.95 -52.14 -15.02
N ARG A 112 -6.19 -51.60 -15.99
CA ARG A 112 -6.68 -51.13 -17.29
C ARG A 112 -5.71 -51.57 -18.38
N ASP A 113 -6.14 -52.51 -19.23
CA ASP A 113 -5.32 -52.99 -20.36
C ASP A 113 -4.99 -51.87 -21.38
N LYS A 114 -5.82 -50.82 -21.45
CA LYS A 114 -5.61 -49.67 -22.34
C LYS A 114 -4.38 -48.83 -21.97
N ASP A 115 -3.97 -48.86 -20.70
CA ASP A 115 -2.83 -48.07 -20.22
C ASP A 115 -1.50 -48.82 -20.39
N VAL A 116 -1.54 -50.07 -20.86
CA VAL A 116 -0.36 -50.89 -21.14
C VAL A 116 0.17 -50.57 -22.53
N ARG A 117 1.42 -50.14 -22.61
CA ARG A 117 2.11 -49.84 -23.87
C ARG A 117 2.95 -51.03 -24.31
N LYS A 118 3.21 -51.11 -25.62
CA LYS A 118 4.00 -52.20 -26.23
C LYS A 118 5.06 -51.63 -27.16
N ILE A 119 6.28 -52.15 -27.04
CA ILE A 119 7.39 -51.87 -27.96
C ILE A 119 7.87 -53.19 -28.57
N ARG A 120 7.97 -53.23 -29.90
CA ARG A 120 8.52 -54.37 -30.64
C ARG A 120 10.04 -54.26 -30.69
N VAL A 121 10.74 -55.27 -30.19
CA VAL A 121 12.19 -55.40 -30.23
C VAL A 121 12.59 -56.49 -31.23
N GLU A 122 13.17 -56.09 -32.35
CA GLU A 122 13.54 -57.00 -33.45
C GLU A 122 14.66 -57.98 -33.05
N LYS A 123 15.76 -57.47 -32.49
CA LYS A 123 16.93 -58.27 -32.12
C LYS A 123 17.62 -57.72 -30.87
N ARG A 124 18.44 -58.56 -30.23
CA ARG A 124 19.30 -58.14 -29.12
C ARG A 124 20.44 -57.26 -29.64
N ILE A 125 20.67 -56.15 -28.96
CA ILE A 125 21.80 -55.25 -29.22
C ILE A 125 22.83 -55.42 -28.10
N ASN A 126 23.93 -56.12 -28.40
CA ASN A 126 24.95 -56.44 -27.40
C ASN A 126 25.63 -55.20 -26.82
N ASP A 127 25.80 -54.14 -27.60
CA ASP A 127 26.46 -52.91 -27.13
C ASP A 127 25.68 -52.22 -26.01
N ILE A 128 24.34 -52.17 -26.13
CA ILE A 128 23.44 -51.63 -25.10
C ILE A 128 23.53 -52.46 -23.82
N VAL A 129 23.41 -53.78 -23.95
CA VAL A 129 23.45 -54.70 -22.80
C VAL A 129 24.81 -54.64 -22.08
N ASN A 130 25.90 -54.64 -22.85
CA ASN A 130 27.25 -54.54 -22.29
C ASN A 130 27.49 -53.19 -21.60
N ARG A 131 26.98 -52.09 -22.16
CA ARG A 131 27.05 -50.77 -21.54
C ARG A 131 26.31 -50.74 -20.20
N LEU A 132 25.08 -51.26 -20.15
CA LEU A 132 24.29 -51.29 -18.90
C LEU A 132 24.95 -52.20 -17.86
N ASN A 133 25.45 -53.38 -18.25
CA ASN A 133 26.13 -54.29 -17.34
C ASN A 133 27.41 -53.70 -16.72
N LYS A 134 28.12 -52.79 -17.40
CA LYS A 134 29.27 -52.08 -16.80
C LYS A 134 28.88 -51.19 -15.63
N THR A 135 27.63 -50.73 -15.59
CA THR A 135 27.09 -49.89 -14.51
C THR A 135 26.29 -50.69 -13.48
N LYS A 136 26.30 -52.02 -13.58
CA LYS A 136 25.55 -52.89 -12.70
C LYS A 136 26.09 -52.78 -11.27
N THR A 137 25.23 -52.43 -10.33
CA THR A 137 25.49 -52.49 -8.89
C THR A 137 24.43 -53.34 -8.20
N GLU A 138 24.75 -53.86 -7.02
CA GLU A 138 23.88 -54.77 -6.28
C GLU A 138 23.64 -54.19 -4.88
N ALA A 139 22.40 -54.19 -4.41
CA ALA A 139 22.05 -53.72 -3.07
C ALA A 139 20.92 -54.55 -2.44
N HIS A 140 20.76 -54.40 -1.13
CA HIS A 140 19.68 -54.98 -0.32
C HIS A 140 18.88 -53.86 0.35
N PRO A 141 18.14 -53.05 -0.44
CA PRO A 141 17.31 -51.98 0.11
C PRO A 141 16.14 -52.56 0.92
N ASP A 142 15.76 -51.86 1.99
CA ASP A 142 14.52 -52.13 2.72
C ASP A 142 13.39 -51.29 2.10
N PHE A 143 12.75 -51.84 1.07
CA PHE A 143 11.70 -51.16 0.33
C PHE A 143 10.50 -50.77 1.19
N ARG A 144 10.24 -51.52 2.27
CA ARG A 144 9.17 -51.23 3.20
C ARG A 144 9.50 -50.00 4.03
N ALA A 145 10.71 -49.94 4.61
CA ALA A 145 11.15 -48.79 5.39
C ALA A 145 11.20 -47.51 4.54
N GLU A 146 11.72 -47.59 3.30
CA GLU A 146 11.75 -46.46 2.37
C GLU A 146 10.35 -45.94 2.03
N ARG A 147 9.38 -46.84 1.82
CA ARG A 147 8.01 -46.46 1.52
C ARG A 147 7.30 -45.85 2.74
N GLU A 148 7.45 -46.47 3.90
CA GLU A 148 6.86 -45.98 5.16
C GLU A 148 7.41 -44.59 5.53
N GLN A 149 8.69 -44.32 5.28
CA GLN A 149 9.30 -43.01 5.49
C GLN A 149 8.70 -41.94 4.57
N ARG A 150 8.61 -42.21 3.25
CA ARG A 150 7.98 -41.28 2.28
C ARG A 150 6.52 -40.99 2.63
N ASP A 151 5.76 -42.03 2.96
CA ASP A 151 4.34 -41.88 3.32
C ASP A 151 4.17 -41.15 4.68
N ALA A 152 5.17 -41.17 5.56
CA ALA A 152 5.20 -40.34 6.76
C ALA A 152 5.51 -38.87 6.43
N GLU A 153 6.52 -38.60 5.62
CA GLU A 153 6.89 -37.24 5.19
C GLU A 153 5.75 -36.56 4.41
N GLU A 154 5.09 -37.27 3.49
CA GLU A 154 3.94 -36.73 2.76
C GLU A 154 2.73 -36.43 3.67
N ARG A 155 2.54 -37.20 4.75
CA ARG A 155 1.51 -36.92 5.76
C ARG A 155 1.86 -35.69 6.60
N GLU A 156 3.13 -35.52 6.96
CA GLU A 156 3.59 -34.34 7.69
C GLU A 156 3.48 -33.07 6.85
N ASP A 157 3.89 -33.10 5.58
CA ASP A 157 3.80 -31.96 4.68
C ASP A 157 2.34 -31.57 4.41
N LYS A 158 1.44 -32.54 4.18
CA LYS A 158 0.00 -32.27 4.07
C LYS A 158 -0.57 -31.65 5.35
N LYS A 159 -0.14 -32.11 6.51
CA LYS A 159 -0.55 -31.55 7.81
C LYS A 159 -0.05 -30.12 7.99
N ARG A 160 1.20 -29.83 7.62
CA ARG A 160 1.80 -28.48 7.66
C ARG A 160 1.08 -27.51 6.73
N GLN A 161 0.78 -27.92 5.49
CA GLN A 161 0.02 -27.11 4.53
C GLN A 161 -1.39 -26.79 5.02
N LEU A 162 -2.10 -27.80 5.56
CA LEU A 162 -3.43 -27.60 6.11
C LEU A 162 -3.42 -26.66 7.34
N GLN A 163 -2.39 -26.73 8.17
CA GLN A 163 -2.23 -25.85 9.33
C GLN A 163 -1.98 -24.40 8.91
N LEU A 164 -1.08 -24.17 7.95
CA LEU A 164 -0.82 -22.85 7.37
C LEU A 164 -2.08 -22.25 6.72
N GLN A 165 -2.88 -23.06 6.03
CA GLN A 165 -4.13 -22.61 5.42
C GLN A 165 -5.17 -22.21 6.48
N LYS A 166 -5.33 -23.00 7.55
CA LYS A 166 -6.21 -22.66 8.67
C LYS A 166 -5.77 -21.40 9.42
N GLU A 167 -4.47 -21.19 9.59
CA GLU A 167 -3.92 -19.98 10.21
C GLU A 167 -4.22 -18.73 9.36
N ARG A 168 -4.02 -18.81 8.04
CA ARG A 168 -4.38 -17.72 7.11
C ARG A 168 -5.87 -17.39 7.13
N GLU A 169 -6.74 -18.41 7.07
CA GLU A 169 -8.19 -18.21 7.14
C GLU A 169 -8.62 -17.58 8.48
N LYS A 170 -8.04 -18.02 9.60
CA LYS A 170 -8.32 -17.46 10.92
C LYS A 170 -7.87 -16.00 11.03
N GLU A 171 -6.73 -15.65 10.44
CA GLU A 171 -6.22 -14.28 10.41
C GLU A 171 -7.07 -13.36 9.53
N GLU A 172 -7.54 -13.83 8.37
CA GLU A 172 -8.48 -13.08 7.54
C GLU A 172 -9.83 -12.85 8.23
N ILE A 173 -10.36 -13.86 8.92
CA ILE A 173 -11.59 -13.71 9.72
C ILE A 173 -11.39 -12.72 10.86
N ARG A 174 -10.25 -12.76 11.57
CA ARG A 174 -9.91 -11.79 12.61
C ARG A 174 -9.83 -10.37 12.04
N ARG A 175 -9.12 -10.16 10.94
CA ARG A 175 -8.99 -8.85 10.27
C ARG A 175 -10.34 -8.30 9.83
N LYS A 176 -11.19 -9.12 9.22
CA LYS A 176 -12.56 -8.73 8.84
C LYS A 176 -13.42 -8.38 10.05
N LYS A 177 -13.26 -9.10 11.17
CA LYS A 177 -13.99 -8.82 12.41
C LYS A 177 -13.52 -7.51 13.06
N GLU A 178 -12.22 -7.26 13.11
CA GLU A 178 -11.63 -6.00 13.59
C GLU A 178 -12.04 -4.81 12.72
N GLU A 179 -12.02 -4.93 11.39
CA GLU A 179 -12.55 -3.90 10.48
C GLU A 179 -14.04 -3.64 10.70
N ALA A 180 -14.84 -4.70 10.86
CA ALA A 180 -16.28 -4.56 11.13
C ALA A 180 -16.54 -3.91 12.48
N GLU A 181 -15.74 -4.23 13.50
CA GLU A 181 -15.82 -3.61 14.84
C GLU A 181 -15.38 -2.14 14.82
N LEU A 182 -14.33 -1.77 14.06
CA LEU A 182 -13.96 -0.37 13.83
C LEU A 182 -15.05 0.43 13.09
N ARG A 183 -15.76 -0.21 12.15
CA ARG A 183 -16.88 0.41 11.42
C ARG A 183 -18.15 0.47 12.25
N SER A 184 -18.29 -0.38 13.26
CA SER A 184 -19.46 -0.46 14.11
C SER A 184 -19.26 0.41 15.35
N TYR A 185 -19.93 1.57 15.42
CA TYR A 185 -19.92 2.48 16.57
C TYR A 185 -20.47 1.87 17.89
N THR A 186 -20.75 0.58 17.95
CA THR A 186 -21.39 -0.11 19.08
C THR A 186 -20.52 -0.16 20.33
N SER A 187 -19.19 -0.17 20.21
CA SER A 187 -18.29 -0.13 21.37
C SER A 187 -18.04 1.30 21.88
N LEU A 188 -18.23 2.31 21.01
CA LEU A 188 -18.08 3.75 21.29
C LEU A 188 -19.35 4.36 21.89
N MET A 189 -20.53 3.84 21.56
CA MET A 189 -21.83 4.31 22.06
C MET A 189 -22.27 3.51 23.30
N LYS A 190 -21.42 3.43 24.34
CA LYS A 190 -21.86 2.93 25.65
C LYS A 190 -22.52 4.08 26.40
N SER A 191 -23.81 4.00 26.68
CA SER A 191 -24.56 5.01 27.47
C SER A 191 -23.82 5.42 28.74
N ASP A 192 -23.16 4.44 29.38
CA ASP A 192 -22.49 4.61 30.66
C ASP A 192 -21.13 5.33 30.55
N LYS A 193 -20.63 5.52 29.32
CA LYS A 193 -19.43 6.31 28.98
C LYS A 193 -19.75 7.58 28.17
N MET A 194 -21.03 7.83 27.88
CA MET A 194 -21.46 9.07 27.24
C MET A 194 -21.78 10.08 28.33
N THR A 195 -20.81 10.93 28.66
CA THR A 195 -21.04 12.14 29.44
C THR A 195 -21.63 13.20 28.52
N SER A 196 -22.74 13.82 28.91
CA SER A 196 -23.20 15.03 28.24
C SER A 196 -22.22 16.17 28.56
N ASN A 197 -22.02 17.12 27.63
CA ASN A 197 -21.16 18.30 27.78
C ASN A 197 -21.56 19.22 28.97
N TYR A 198 -22.55 18.84 29.79
CA TYR A 198 -22.98 19.57 30.97
C TYR A 198 -22.22 19.21 32.25
N ASP A 199 -21.58 18.03 32.35
CA ASP A 199 -21.05 17.52 33.63
C ASP A 199 -19.51 17.40 33.72
N ALA A 200 -18.78 17.69 32.64
CA ALA A 200 -17.32 17.81 32.66
C ALA A 200 -16.95 19.27 32.42
N GLY A 201 -16.39 19.91 33.45
CA GLY A 201 -15.92 21.28 33.33
C GLY A 201 -14.92 21.41 32.18
N ASN A 202 -15.25 22.32 31.25
CA ASN A 202 -14.34 22.92 30.26
C ASN A 202 -13.78 22.03 29.13
N ASP A 203 -14.54 21.04 28.63
CA ASP A 203 -14.23 20.37 27.34
C ASP A 203 -14.66 21.20 26.11
N SER A 204 -15.18 22.42 26.29
CA SER A 204 -15.62 23.30 25.19
C SER A 204 -14.48 23.79 24.29
N ASP A 205 -13.23 23.61 24.71
CA ASP A 205 -12.06 24.15 24.00
C ASP A 205 -11.45 23.13 23.02
N GLU A 206 -11.94 21.88 22.96
CA GLU A 206 -11.32 20.83 22.11
C GLU A 206 -11.83 20.80 20.66
N PHE A 207 -13.01 21.37 20.34
CA PHE A 207 -13.61 21.28 19.00
C PHE A 207 -14.38 22.54 18.60
N ILE A 208 -14.55 22.79 17.29
CA ILE A 208 -15.31 23.95 16.81
C ILE A 208 -16.81 23.77 17.07
N TYR A 209 -17.43 24.79 17.68
CA TYR A 209 -18.88 24.86 17.94
C TYR A 209 -19.44 26.25 17.60
N SER A 210 -20.77 26.32 17.39
CA SER A 210 -21.49 27.60 17.29
C SER A 210 -22.00 28.01 18.67
N ASN A 211 -21.95 29.31 18.96
CA ASN A 211 -22.62 29.88 20.14
C ASN A 211 -24.15 29.74 20.05
N ASN A 212 -24.70 29.50 18.85
CA ASN A 212 -26.08 29.12 18.68
C ASN A 212 -26.21 27.59 18.79
N HIS A 213 -26.79 27.11 19.88
CA HIS A 213 -26.98 25.68 20.14
C HIS A 213 -27.86 24.94 19.11
N SER A 214 -28.56 25.66 18.24
CA SER A 214 -29.31 25.04 17.14
C SER A 214 -28.48 24.84 15.85
N GLU A 215 -27.25 25.34 15.80
CA GLU A 215 -26.36 25.24 14.64
C GLU A 215 -25.27 24.18 14.84
N PHE A 216 -25.39 23.07 14.12
CA PHE A 216 -24.41 21.98 14.15
C PHE A 216 -23.51 21.93 12.93
N TRP A 217 -23.77 22.76 11.92
CA TRP A 217 -23.12 22.66 10.61
C TRP A 217 -21.61 22.84 10.71
N VAL A 218 -21.12 23.68 11.62
CA VAL A 218 -19.68 23.94 11.81
C VAL A 218 -18.96 22.71 12.37
N SER A 219 -19.51 22.08 13.41
CA SER A 219 -18.93 20.88 14.01
C SER A 219 -18.98 19.69 13.05
N VAL A 220 -20.04 19.59 12.23
CA VAL A 220 -20.12 18.56 11.18
C VAL A 220 -19.10 18.81 10.07
N LEU A 221 -18.90 20.07 9.69
CA LEU A 221 -17.90 20.46 8.69
C LEU A 221 -16.49 20.14 9.17
N GLU A 222 -16.15 20.50 10.42
CA GLU A 222 -14.88 20.15 11.05
C GLU A 222 -14.68 18.63 11.06
N LYS A 223 -15.68 17.86 11.49
CA LYS A 223 -15.60 16.39 11.51
C LYS A 223 -15.36 15.80 10.11
N ALA A 224 -16.02 16.33 9.09
CA ALA A 224 -15.82 15.89 7.71
C ALA A 224 -14.40 16.22 7.23
N TYR A 225 -13.92 17.42 7.56
CA TYR A 225 -12.57 17.86 7.23
C TYR A 225 -11.51 17.00 7.93
N MET A 226 -11.59 16.85 9.26
CA MET A 226 -10.67 16.01 10.04
C MET A 226 -10.68 14.55 9.59
N LYS A 227 -11.83 14.01 9.17
CA LYS A 227 -11.89 12.67 8.57
C LYS A 227 -11.06 12.57 7.28
N LEU A 228 -11.10 13.60 6.43
CA LEU A 228 -10.27 13.66 5.22
C LEU A 228 -8.78 13.78 5.57
N MET A 229 -8.45 14.53 6.62
CA MET A 229 -7.08 14.78 7.08
C MET A 229 -6.49 13.64 7.93
N GLY A 230 -7.19 12.51 8.08
CA GLY A 230 -6.68 11.32 8.77
C GLY A 230 -6.97 11.25 10.27
N GLY A 231 -7.90 12.06 10.77
CA GLY A 231 -8.37 12.10 12.16
C GLY A 231 -8.11 13.44 12.84
N TYR A 232 -8.49 13.53 14.13
CA TYR A 232 -8.29 14.71 14.98
C TYR A 232 -6.87 14.80 15.59
N ASP A 233 -6.05 13.76 15.41
CA ASP A 233 -4.61 13.78 15.72
C ASP A 233 -3.87 14.54 14.61
N PHE A 234 -4.15 15.85 14.53
CA PHE A 234 -3.73 16.75 13.45
C PHE A 234 -2.76 17.80 13.99
N PRO A 235 -1.52 17.89 13.47
CA PRO A 235 -0.46 18.73 14.05
C PRO A 235 -0.64 20.23 13.81
N GLY A 236 -1.78 20.65 13.25
CA GLY A 236 -2.03 22.02 12.79
C GLY A 236 -1.67 22.23 11.31
N SER A 237 -2.16 23.33 10.76
CA SER A 237 -2.02 23.69 9.35
C SER A 237 -1.97 25.20 9.16
N ASN A 238 -1.61 25.60 7.94
CA ASN A 238 -1.77 26.98 7.49
C ASN A 238 -3.20 27.19 7.02
N SER A 239 -3.83 28.25 7.52
CA SER A 239 -5.22 28.57 7.23
C SER A 239 -5.55 28.69 5.73
N ASN A 240 -4.61 29.15 4.90
CA ASN A 240 -4.88 29.26 3.46
C ASN A 240 -5.00 27.90 2.76
N ILE A 241 -4.33 26.85 3.25
CA ILE A 241 -4.44 25.49 2.73
C ILE A 241 -5.84 24.96 3.09
N ASP A 242 -6.28 25.17 4.32
CA ASP A 242 -7.59 24.72 4.79
C ASP A 242 -8.72 25.45 4.07
N LEU A 243 -8.61 26.77 3.95
CA LEU A 243 -9.57 27.58 3.19
C LEU A 243 -9.59 27.19 1.71
N HIS A 244 -8.44 26.82 1.12
CA HIS A 244 -8.42 26.30 -0.24
C HIS A 244 -9.21 24.98 -0.36
N ALA A 245 -9.02 24.05 0.57
CA ALA A 245 -9.77 22.79 0.59
C ALA A 245 -11.29 23.00 0.77
N LEU A 246 -11.69 24.01 1.54
CA LEU A 246 -13.10 24.33 1.80
C LEU A 246 -13.78 25.13 0.68
N THR A 247 -13.05 26.03 0.01
CA THR A 247 -13.64 27.03 -0.91
C THR A 247 -13.19 26.87 -2.36
N GLY A 248 -12.07 26.20 -2.61
CA GLY A 248 -11.39 26.17 -3.91
C GLY A 248 -10.68 27.47 -4.27
N TRP A 249 -10.64 28.49 -3.39
CA TRP A 249 -10.00 29.77 -3.67
C TRP A 249 -8.48 29.67 -3.62
N ILE A 250 -7.80 30.42 -4.48
CA ILE A 250 -6.38 30.25 -4.76
C ILE A 250 -5.54 30.77 -3.58
N PRO A 251 -4.78 29.90 -2.88
CA PRO A 251 -4.03 30.27 -1.70
C PRO A 251 -2.76 31.05 -2.07
N GLU A 252 -2.47 32.10 -1.30
CA GLU A 252 -1.24 32.89 -1.33
C GLU A 252 -0.72 33.01 0.11
N ARG A 253 0.61 32.98 0.27
CA ARG A 253 1.29 33.26 1.53
C ARG A 253 2.08 34.55 1.39
N VAL A 254 1.68 35.60 2.11
CA VAL A 254 2.35 36.90 2.11
C VAL A 254 3.12 37.04 3.42
N ALA A 255 4.41 36.74 3.39
CA ALA A 255 5.27 36.87 4.57
C ALA A 255 5.52 38.34 4.90
N ILE A 256 5.34 38.69 6.18
CA ILE A 256 5.68 39.99 6.75
C ILE A 256 7.12 39.89 7.22
N LYS A 257 8.07 40.28 6.35
CA LYS A 257 9.49 40.29 6.71
C LYS A 257 9.91 41.70 7.07
N LEU A 258 10.16 41.95 8.36
CA LEU A 258 10.61 43.24 8.88
C LEU A 258 12.02 43.64 8.38
N ASP A 259 12.81 42.74 7.79
CA ASP A 259 14.24 42.93 7.53
C ASP A 259 14.71 42.96 6.04
N GLN A 260 13.80 43.01 5.05
CA GLN A 260 14.20 42.98 3.62
C GLN A 260 13.73 44.19 2.80
N SER A 261 14.59 44.63 1.87
CA SER A 261 14.36 45.73 0.92
C SER A 261 13.27 45.49 -0.14
N THR A 262 12.57 44.35 -0.07
CA THR A 262 11.58 43.90 -1.07
C THR A 262 10.14 43.87 -0.56
N PHE A 263 9.91 44.02 0.75
CA PHE A 263 8.55 44.05 1.30
C PHE A 263 7.97 45.46 1.24
N ASP A 264 6.93 45.62 0.41
CA ASP A 264 6.15 46.86 0.34
C ASP A 264 4.85 46.68 1.14
N GLY A 265 4.90 47.08 2.42
CA GLY A 265 3.76 46.99 3.32
C GLY A 265 2.55 47.78 2.85
N ASP A 266 2.76 48.90 2.17
CA ASP A 266 1.68 49.76 1.70
C ASP A 266 0.96 49.13 0.52
N ALA A 267 1.70 48.56 -0.44
CA ALA A 267 1.12 47.82 -1.55
C ALA A 267 0.36 46.58 -1.07
N VAL A 268 0.89 45.86 -0.07
CA VAL A 268 0.18 44.71 0.53
C VAL A 268 -1.12 45.16 1.18
N PHE A 269 -1.10 46.23 1.99
CA PHE A 269 -2.30 46.73 2.64
C PHE A 269 -3.39 47.10 1.63
N GLU A 270 -3.04 47.87 0.59
CA GLU A 270 -4.01 48.26 -0.44
C GLU A 270 -4.57 47.08 -1.22
N ARG A 271 -3.75 46.05 -1.45
CA ARG A 271 -4.18 44.81 -2.11
C ARG A 271 -5.18 44.03 -1.25
N LEU A 272 -4.88 43.85 0.04
CA LEU A 272 -5.80 43.22 1.00
C LEU A 272 -7.10 44.01 1.14
N ARG A 273 -6.99 45.34 1.32
CA ARG A 273 -8.13 46.24 1.46
C ARG A 273 -9.06 46.18 0.27
N THR A 274 -8.51 46.25 -0.94
CA THR A 274 -9.29 46.20 -2.18
C THR A 274 -9.95 44.83 -2.35
N GLY A 275 -9.22 43.74 -2.09
CA GLY A 275 -9.75 42.39 -2.16
C GLY A 275 -10.91 42.14 -1.19
N LEU A 276 -10.75 42.54 0.08
CA LEU A 276 -11.78 42.42 1.12
C LEU A 276 -13.02 43.25 0.78
N ALA A 277 -12.84 44.52 0.39
CA ALA A 277 -13.95 45.42 0.04
C ALA A 277 -14.76 44.92 -1.17
N MET A 278 -14.12 44.23 -2.10
CA MET A 278 -14.79 43.63 -3.27
C MET A 278 -15.37 42.23 -2.99
N GLY A 279 -15.11 41.64 -1.81
CA GLY A 279 -15.47 40.26 -1.50
C GLY A 279 -14.73 39.23 -2.36
N ARG A 280 -13.51 39.55 -2.78
CA ARG A 280 -12.70 38.74 -3.72
C ARG A 280 -11.50 38.05 -3.05
N CYS A 281 -11.32 38.22 -1.75
CA CYS A 281 -10.37 37.43 -0.98
C CYS A 281 -10.88 37.11 0.43
N LEU A 282 -10.37 36.00 0.97
CA LEU A 282 -10.45 35.64 2.38
C LEU A 282 -9.05 35.82 2.96
N VAL A 283 -8.94 36.45 4.13
CA VAL A 283 -7.65 36.82 4.70
C VAL A 283 -7.60 36.40 6.17
N THR A 284 -6.49 35.80 6.55
CA THR A 284 -6.14 35.57 7.95
C THR A 284 -4.72 36.09 8.20
N ALA A 285 -4.46 36.58 9.40
CA ALA A 285 -3.15 37.05 9.84
C ALA A 285 -2.67 36.12 10.96
N ALA A 286 -1.44 35.61 10.87
CA ALA A 286 -0.90 34.71 11.89
C ALA A 286 0.29 35.34 12.62
N THR A 287 0.29 35.17 13.94
CA THR A 287 1.39 35.57 14.82
C THR A 287 2.53 34.55 14.76
N GLY A 288 3.75 35.04 14.97
CA GLY A 288 4.93 34.20 15.17
C GLY A 288 4.99 33.60 16.58
N ASP A 289 6.18 33.11 16.94
CA ASP A 289 6.49 32.67 18.29
C ASP A 289 6.70 33.90 19.20
N LEU A 290 5.66 34.27 19.95
CA LEU A 290 5.66 35.36 20.91
C LEU A 290 6.01 34.84 22.31
N GLN A 291 6.81 35.60 23.06
CA GLN A 291 7.10 35.27 24.46
C GLN A 291 5.86 35.50 25.34
N GLU A 292 5.68 34.70 26.38
CA GLU A 292 4.53 34.78 27.31
C GLU A 292 4.31 36.20 27.90
N VAL A 293 5.39 36.95 28.12
CA VAL A 293 5.33 38.34 28.59
C VAL A 293 4.69 39.26 27.54
N GLU A 294 5.03 39.05 26.26
CA GLU A 294 4.46 39.81 25.15
C GLU A 294 3.01 39.42 24.89
N GLU A 295 2.66 38.14 25.00
CA GLU A 295 1.27 37.68 24.89
C GLU A 295 0.37 38.37 25.93
N LYS A 296 0.80 38.38 27.21
CA LYS A 296 0.04 39.03 28.29
C LYS A 296 -0.10 40.53 28.05
N ARG A 297 0.97 41.18 27.57
CA ARG A 297 1.04 42.62 27.31
C ARG A 297 0.18 43.04 26.12
N THR A 298 0.27 42.31 25.01
CA THR A 298 -0.42 42.63 23.76
C THR A 298 -1.84 42.09 23.72
N GLY A 299 -2.12 41.01 24.45
CA GLY A 299 -3.35 40.24 24.33
C GLY A 299 -3.40 39.32 23.10
N LEU A 300 -2.32 39.26 22.31
CA LEU A 300 -2.18 38.34 21.20
C LEU A 300 -1.66 36.99 21.70
N VAL A 301 -2.20 35.92 21.14
CA VAL A 301 -1.76 34.53 21.30
C VAL A 301 -0.62 34.23 20.31
N SER A 302 0.42 33.54 20.79
CA SER A 302 1.55 33.04 20.00
C SER A 302 1.13 31.94 19.03
N THR A 303 1.76 31.88 17.84
CA THR A 303 1.52 30.85 16.82
C THR A 303 0.05 30.65 16.43
N HIS A 304 -0.73 31.74 16.41
CA HIS A 304 -2.18 31.71 16.26
C HIS A 304 -2.67 32.51 15.06
N ALA A 305 -3.75 32.07 14.43
CA ALA A 305 -4.35 32.71 13.26
C ALA A 305 -5.62 33.51 13.63
N TYR A 306 -5.67 34.75 13.16
CA TYR A 306 -6.80 35.66 13.32
C TYR A 306 -7.46 35.90 11.96
N ALA A 307 -8.80 35.88 11.92
CA ALA A 307 -9.53 36.25 10.71
C ALA A 307 -9.50 37.76 10.51
N VAL A 308 -9.14 38.23 9.32
CA VAL A 308 -9.23 39.65 8.96
C VAL A 308 -10.63 39.89 8.40
N LEU A 309 -11.42 40.69 9.10
CA LEU A 309 -12.82 40.96 8.77
C LEU A 309 -12.96 42.21 7.89
N ASP A 310 -12.15 43.24 8.16
CA ASP A 310 -12.22 44.52 7.46
C ASP A 310 -10.84 45.18 7.44
N ALA A 311 -10.63 46.05 6.46
CA ALA A 311 -9.43 46.85 6.29
C ALA A 311 -9.84 48.25 5.84
N ARG A 312 -9.39 49.29 6.55
CA ARG A 312 -9.77 50.68 6.25
C ARG A 312 -8.61 51.64 6.37
N VAL A 313 -8.66 52.67 5.51
CA VAL A 313 -7.86 53.89 5.68
C VAL A 313 -8.81 54.95 6.21
N THR A 314 -8.54 55.48 7.40
CA THR A 314 -9.36 56.51 8.02
C THR A 314 -9.19 57.85 7.30
N GLN A 315 -10.08 58.81 7.54
CA GLN A 315 -9.91 60.18 7.01
C GLN A 315 -8.59 60.84 7.45
N GLY A 316 -8.07 60.46 8.63
CA GLY A 316 -6.78 60.90 9.14
C GLY A 316 -5.57 60.19 8.52
N GLY A 317 -5.78 59.29 7.56
CA GLY A 317 -4.73 58.53 6.89
C GLY A 317 -4.22 57.31 7.68
N VAL A 318 -4.87 56.93 8.77
CA VAL A 318 -4.47 55.77 9.57
C VAL A 318 -4.98 54.50 8.92
N LYS A 319 -4.09 53.51 8.75
CA LYS A 319 -4.42 52.18 8.22
C LYS A 319 -4.80 51.25 9.38
N LEU A 320 -6.03 50.75 9.38
CA LEU A 320 -6.57 49.88 10.42
C LEU A 320 -7.05 48.56 9.82
N LEU A 321 -6.84 47.47 10.56
CA LEU A 321 -7.42 46.16 10.29
C LEU A 321 -8.37 45.77 11.43
N GLN A 322 -9.51 45.17 11.08
CA GLN A 322 -10.39 44.52 12.04
C GLN A 322 -10.08 43.03 12.04
N LEU A 323 -9.65 42.51 13.19
CA LEU A 323 -9.31 41.11 13.36
C LEU A 323 -10.31 40.42 14.29
N LYS A 324 -10.50 39.12 14.10
CA LYS A 324 -11.25 38.25 15.00
C LYS A 324 -10.40 37.08 15.46
N ASN A 325 -10.28 36.93 16.78
CA ASN A 325 -9.81 35.70 17.40
C ASN A 325 -10.89 34.61 17.25
N PRO A 326 -10.59 33.44 16.63
CA PRO A 326 -11.52 32.33 16.51
C PRO A 326 -12.08 31.84 17.86
N TRP A 327 -11.31 31.93 18.94
CA TRP A 327 -11.77 31.55 20.29
C TRP A 327 -12.84 32.47 20.87
N SER A 328 -13.15 33.57 20.18
CA SER A 328 -14.17 34.54 20.57
C SER A 328 -13.92 35.18 21.95
N HIS A 329 -12.68 35.14 22.42
CA HIS A 329 -12.16 35.88 23.56
C HIS A 329 -10.68 36.23 23.32
N LEU A 330 -10.05 37.01 24.20
CA LEU A 330 -8.68 37.52 24.10
C LEU A 330 -8.49 38.46 22.90
N ARG A 331 -8.48 39.76 23.21
CA ARG A 331 -8.32 40.86 22.25
C ARG A 331 -6.99 41.57 22.41
N TRP A 332 -6.59 42.24 21.34
CA TRP A 332 -5.51 43.21 21.33
C TRP A 332 -5.72 44.29 22.41
N LYS A 333 -4.65 44.62 23.14
CA LYS A 333 -4.64 45.59 24.26
C LYS A 333 -3.88 46.88 23.96
N GLY A 334 -3.35 47.04 22.75
CA GLY A 334 -2.56 48.22 22.37
C GLY A 334 -3.43 49.30 21.71
N ASN A 335 -2.83 50.03 20.77
CA ASN A 335 -3.50 51.14 20.08
C ASN A 335 -4.77 50.67 19.37
N TYR A 336 -5.85 51.45 19.48
CA TYR A 336 -7.17 51.14 18.93
C TYR A 336 -7.82 49.86 19.55
N SER A 337 -7.33 49.38 20.69
CA SER A 337 -8.08 48.43 21.52
C SER A 337 -9.31 49.08 22.15
N GLU A 338 -10.23 48.29 22.70
CA GLU A 338 -11.38 48.81 23.43
C GLU A 338 -11.02 49.61 24.70
N LEU A 339 -9.81 49.40 25.22
CA LEU A 339 -9.29 50.07 26.42
C LEU A 339 -8.49 51.34 26.11
N ASP A 340 -8.24 51.63 24.83
CA ASP A 340 -7.43 52.76 24.40
C ASP A 340 -8.21 54.08 24.40
N ALA A 341 -8.07 54.86 25.46
CA ALA A 341 -8.73 56.18 25.53
C ALA A 341 -8.04 57.27 24.70
N ALA A 342 -6.82 57.04 24.18
CA ALA A 342 -6.00 58.08 23.55
C ALA A 342 -6.26 58.22 22.05
N HIS A 343 -6.38 57.11 21.32
CA HIS A 343 -6.49 57.16 19.86
C HIS A 343 -7.92 57.15 19.34
N TRP A 344 -8.90 56.71 20.14
CA TRP A 344 -10.30 56.75 19.72
C TRP A 344 -10.89 58.16 19.80
N THR A 345 -11.10 58.77 18.64
CA THR A 345 -11.84 60.04 18.51
C THR A 345 -13.31 59.80 18.19
N PRO A 346 -14.23 60.73 18.55
CA PRO A 346 -15.65 60.62 18.19
C PRO A 346 -15.89 60.49 16.68
N GLU A 347 -15.04 61.11 15.86
CA GLU A 347 -15.08 61.02 14.40
C GLU A 347 -14.73 59.61 13.93
N LEU A 348 -13.67 59.03 14.48
CA LEU A 348 -13.20 57.70 14.12
C LEU A 348 -14.20 56.61 14.54
N MET A 349 -14.77 56.72 15.75
CA MET A 349 -15.84 55.83 16.23
C MET A 349 -17.03 55.82 15.27
N ARG A 350 -17.42 57.00 14.76
CA ARG A 350 -18.53 57.14 13.80
C ARG A 350 -18.17 56.58 12.43
N GLU A 351 -16.95 56.80 11.96
CA GLU A 351 -16.44 56.30 10.68
C GLU A 351 -16.39 54.76 10.64
N LEU A 352 -15.91 54.13 11.72
CA LEU A 352 -15.80 52.68 11.83
C LEU A 352 -17.08 52.01 12.33
N ASN A 353 -18.10 52.79 12.73
CA ASN A 353 -19.29 52.30 13.42
C ASN A 353 -18.92 51.40 14.62
N TYR A 354 -17.98 51.87 15.43
CA TYR A 354 -17.39 51.13 16.55
C TYR A 354 -17.42 51.97 17.83
N ASP A 355 -17.94 51.39 18.91
CA ASP A 355 -17.97 52.00 20.24
C ASP A 355 -17.12 51.15 21.22
N PRO A 356 -15.94 51.65 21.65
CA PRO A 356 -15.06 50.96 22.59
C PRO A 356 -15.73 50.65 23.94
N ALA A 357 -16.63 51.51 24.41
CA ALA A 357 -17.31 51.34 25.69
C ALA A 357 -18.36 50.22 25.63
N VAL A 358 -18.99 50.03 24.47
CA VAL A 358 -19.87 48.88 24.22
C VAL A 358 -19.05 47.61 24.05
N ALA A 359 -17.97 47.67 23.26
CA ALA A 359 -17.08 46.53 23.02
C ALA A 359 -16.42 46.02 24.32
N SER A 360 -16.16 46.89 25.29
CA SER A 360 -15.61 46.51 26.60
C SER A 360 -16.56 45.66 27.47
N LYS A 361 -17.86 45.61 27.15
CA LYS A 361 -18.85 44.87 27.96
C LYS A 361 -18.91 43.38 27.66
N VAL A 362 -18.65 43.00 26.41
CA VAL A 362 -18.71 41.61 25.94
C VAL A 362 -17.49 41.37 25.07
N ASP A 363 -16.64 40.45 25.51
CA ASP A 363 -15.55 39.96 24.68
C ASP A 363 -16.11 38.94 23.69
N ASN A 364 -15.97 39.26 22.40
CA ASN A 364 -16.33 38.40 21.28
C ASN A 364 -15.10 38.09 20.39
N GLY A 365 -13.90 38.44 20.86
CA GLY A 365 -12.62 38.29 20.18
C GLY A 365 -12.42 39.22 18.98
N VAL A 366 -13.33 40.17 18.70
CA VAL A 366 -13.20 41.12 17.59
C VAL A 366 -12.57 42.42 18.07
N PHE A 367 -11.55 42.90 17.37
CA PHE A 367 -10.85 44.15 17.71
C PHE A 367 -10.29 44.85 16.48
N TRP A 368 -10.04 46.16 16.61
CA TRP A 368 -9.28 46.95 15.65
C TRP A 368 -7.81 47.03 16.08
N ILE A 369 -6.91 47.08 15.10
CA ILE A 369 -5.47 47.23 15.31
C ILE A 369 -4.89 48.08 14.19
N ASP A 370 -3.90 48.90 14.50
CA ASP A 370 -3.18 49.67 13.48
C ASP A 370 -2.23 48.79 12.67
N TYR A 371 -2.10 49.10 11.39
CA TYR A 371 -1.31 48.29 10.47
C TYR A 371 0.18 48.24 10.87
N THR A 372 0.71 49.28 11.50
CA THR A 372 2.09 49.28 11.99
C THR A 372 2.28 48.24 13.09
N SER A 373 1.33 48.13 14.03
CA SER A 373 1.32 47.07 15.05
C SER A 373 1.19 45.69 14.41
N VAL A 374 0.36 45.53 13.38
CA VAL A 374 0.25 44.25 12.65
C VAL A 374 1.59 43.85 12.05
N LEU A 375 2.27 44.78 11.38
CA LEU A 375 3.59 44.53 10.80
C LEU A 375 4.66 44.18 11.84
N ASN A 376 4.48 44.57 13.10
CA ASN A 376 5.42 44.30 14.18
C ASN A 376 5.18 42.96 14.89
N PHE A 377 3.92 42.52 15.02
CA PHE A 377 3.56 41.34 15.83
C PHE A 377 3.13 40.12 15.00
N PHE A 378 2.88 40.27 13.71
CA PHE A 378 2.43 39.20 12.83
C PHE A 378 3.50 38.86 11.81
N ASP A 379 3.64 37.56 11.52
CA ASP A 379 4.69 37.05 10.62
C ASP A 379 4.18 36.87 9.19
N VAL A 380 2.87 36.70 9.01
CA VAL A 380 2.32 36.29 7.72
C VAL A 380 0.84 36.61 7.58
N PHE A 381 0.46 37.04 6.38
CA PHE A 381 -0.91 36.97 5.91
C PHE A 381 -1.11 35.73 5.03
N TYR A 382 -2.12 34.95 5.35
CA TYR A 382 -2.62 33.85 4.54
C TYR A 382 -3.87 34.33 3.81
N VAL A 383 -3.78 34.37 2.49
CA VAL A 383 -4.84 34.93 1.63
C VAL A 383 -5.35 33.83 0.71
N ASN A 384 -6.65 33.78 0.48
CA ASN A 384 -7.25 32.99 -0.58
C ASN A 384 -7.99 33.93 -1.53
N TRP A 385 -7.67 33.87 -2.82
CA TRP A 385 -8.23 34.73 -3.85
C TRP A 385 -9.32 34.01 -4.64
N ASP A 386 -10.41 34.73 -4.91
CA ASP A 386 -11.49 34.25 -5.76
C ASP A 386 -10.95 33.90 -7.17
N PRO A 387 -11.08 32.63 -7.63
CA PRO A 387 -10.64 32.23 -8.95
C PRO A 387 -11.27 33.04 -10.08
N ALA A 388 -12.46 33.61 -9.87
CA ALA A 388 -13.15 34.45 -10.85
C ALA A 388 -12.44 35.77 -11.17
N LEU A 389 -11.41 36.16 -10.40
CA LEU A 389 -10.51 37.27 -10.75
C LEU A 389 -9.66 36.97 -12.00
N PHE A 390 -9.44 35.70 -12.30
CA PHE A 390 -8.57 35.26 -13.39
C PHE A 390 -9.40 34.97 -14.64
N GLN A 391 -9.36 35.88 -15.62
CA GLN A 391 -10.11 35.74 -16.87
C GLN A 391 -9.66 34.54 -17.71
N HIS A 392 -8.38 34.17 -17.59
CA HIS A 392 -7.78 33.07 -18.32
C HIS A 392 -7.25 32.04 -17.33
N THR A 393 -7.95 30.91 -17.23
CA THR A 393 -7.60 29.79 -16.35
C THR A 393 -7.45 28.52 -17.16
N TYR A 394 -6.44 27.71 -16.83
CA TYR A 394 -6.25 26.38 -17.39
C TYR A 394 -5.79 25.45 -16.27
N CYS A 395 -6.40 24.26 -16.20
CA CYS A 395 -6.05 23.25 -15.20
C CYS A 395 -5.67 21.95 -15.92
N VAL A 396 -4.59 21.32 -15.46
CA VAL A 396 -4.14 20.02 -15.94
C VAL A 396 -3.99 19.09 -14.75
N HIS A 397 -4.62 17.92 -14.85
CA HIS A 397 -4.40 16.83 -13.92
C HIS A 397 -3.50 15.81 -14.60
N GLN A 398 -2.34 15.55 -14.02
CA GLN A 398 -1.40 14.52 -14.46
C GLN A 398 -0.97 13.69 -13.27
N MET A 399 -0.69 12.42 -13.55
CA MET A 399 -0.11 11.51 -12.58
C MET A 399 1.38 11.36 -12.90
N TRP A 400 2.21 11.53 -11.89
CA TRP A 400 3.63 11.32 -11.97
C TRP A 400 4.00 10.18 -11.02
N ASN A 401 4.41 9.04 -11.57
CA ASN A 401 4.90 7.95 -10.75
C ASN A 401 6.35 8.26 -10.38
N ALA A 402 6.59 8.64 -9.12
CA ALA A 402 7.93 8.77 -8.60
C ALA A 402 8.66 7.41 -8.76
N GLY A 403 9.64 7.34 -9.66
CA GLY A 403 10.60 6.25 -9.68
C GLY A 403 11.54 6.36 -8.47
N VAL A 404 12.33 5.31 -8.21
CA VAL A 404 13.49 5.42 -7.29
C VAL A 404 14.54 6.31 -7.97
N GLY A 405 14.41 7.62 -7.78
CA GLY A 405 15.29 8.66 -8.32
C GLY A 405 16.20 9.24 -7.23
N PRO A 406 17.30 9.91 -7.62
CA PRO A 406 18.15 10.63 -6.67
C PRO A 406 17.36 11.73 -5.97
N THR A 407 17.66 12.02 -4.70
CA THR A 407 17.02 13.07 -3.86
C THR A 407 17.16 14.49 -4.42
N LYS A 408 17.91 14.66 -5.52
CA LYS A 408 18.10 15.93 -6.22
C LYS A 408 17.82 15.71 -7.71
N ASP A 409 16.83 16.43 -8.23
CA ASP A 409 16.38 16.38 -9.63
C ASP A 409 17.39 16.92 -10.67
N VAL A 410 18.59 17.34 -10.23
CA VAL A 410 19.63 17.93 -11.08
C VAL A 410 20.04 17.00 -12.23
N TYR A 411 19.89 15.68 -12.08
CA TYR A 411 20.29 14.69 -13.08
C TYR A 411 19.17 14.24 -14.02
N THR A 412 17.90 14.51 -13.69
CA THR A 412 16.75 13.88 -14.36
C THR A 412 15.62 14.85 -14.74
N ILE A 413 15.91 16.15 -14.81
CA ILE A 413 14.89 17.20 -15.04
C ILE A 413 14.16 17.09 -16.37
N ALA A 414 14.78 16.47 -17.39
CA ALA A 414 14.23 16.38 -18.73
C ALA A 414 12.98 15.48 -18.82
N GLU A 415 12.87 14.51 -17.91
CA GLU A 415 11.73 13.60 -17.88
C GLU A 415 10.49 14.26 -17.26
N ASN A 416 10.67 15.30 -16.43
CA ASN A 416 9.57 16.00 -15.74
C ASN A 416 8.52 16.54 -16.73
N PRO A 417 7.24 16.67 -16.33
CA PRO A 417 6.21 17.20 -17.22
C PRO A 417 6.53 18.65 -17.57
N GLN A 418 6.58 18.94 -18.87
CA GLN A 418 6.90 20.27 -19.38
C GLN A 418 5.64 20.97 -19.90
N PHE A 419 5.48 22.23 -19.52
CA PHE A 419 4.34 23.06 -19.91
C PHE A 419 4.82 24.31 -20.62
N LEU A 420 4.17 24.64 -21.75
CA LEU A 420 4.44 25.86 -22.49
C LEU A 420 3.35 26.90 -22.21
N LEU A 421 3.73 28.00 -21.58
CA LEU A 421 2.87 29.17 -21.42
C LEU A 421 3.22 30.21 -22.50
N LYS A 422 2.23 30.60 -23.31
CA LYS A 422 2.36 31.70 -24.26
C LYS A 422 1.67 32.93 -23.71
N ILE A 423 2.43 34.01 -23.52
CA ILE A 423 1.93 35.30 -23.02
C ILE A 423 1.94 36.29 -24.18
N ASN A 424 0.82 36.97 -24.42
CA ASN A 424 0.76 38.03 -25.42
C ASN A 424 1.62 39.23 -24.98
N PRO A 425 2.15 40.04 -25.92
CA PRO A 425 2.98 41.20 -25.57
C PRO A 425 2.23 42.17 -24.63
N GLY A 426 2.76 42.38 -23.42
CA GLY A 426 2.17 43.22 -22.36
C GLY A 426 2.66 42.81 -20.96
N SER A 427 2.26 43.57 -19.93
CA SER A 427 2.46 43.16 -18.53
C SER A 427 1.28 42.29 -18.11
N ALA A 428 1.54 41.05 -17.72
CA ALA A 428 0.54 40.11 -17.21
C ALA A 428 1.09 39.38 -15.99
N SER A 429 0.27 39.26 -14.94
CA SER A 429 0.59 38.44 -13.78
C SER A 429 0.17 37.00 -14.04
N VAL A 430 1.10 36.07 -13.87
CA VAL A 430 0.86 34.63 -14.02
C VAL A 430 0.86 33.99 -12.64
N TRP A 431 -0.19 33.23 -12.36
CA TRP A 431 -0.33 32.49 -11.11
C TRP A 431 -0.30 31.00 -11.44
N ILE A 432 0.49 30.24 -10.67
CA ILE A 432 0.60 28.80 -10.82
C ILE A 432 0.24 28.17 -9.48
N LEU A 433 -0.81 27.36 -9.48
CA LEU A 433 -1.23 26.58 -8.32
C LEU A 433 -0.85 25.12 -8.57
N LEU A 434 -0.05 24.57 -7.68
CA LEU A 434 0.27 23.15 -7.67
C LEU A 434 -0.53 22.45 -6.58
N THR A 435 -1.18 21.35 -6.95
CA THR A 435 -1.95 20.51 -6.03
C THR A 435 -1.51 19.07 -6.18
N ARG A 436 -1.27 18.40 -5.06
CA ARG A 436 -0.97 16.96 -5.00
C ARG A 436 -2.19 16.19 -4.52
N HIS A 437 -2.51 15.08 -5.19
CA HIS A 437 -3.48 14.12 -4.67
C HIS A 437 -2.77 13.21 -3.65
N ILE A 438 -3.23 13.22 -2.41
CA ILE A 438 -2.68 12.37 -1.35
C ILE A 438 -3.55 11.11 -1.28
N THR A 439 -2.95 9.94 -1.50
CA THR A 439 -3.66 8.66 -1.53
C THR A 439 -3.47 7.82 -0.27
N THR A 440 -2.54 8.20 0.62
CA THR A 440 -2.23 7.50 1.88
C THR A 440 -2.23 8.48 3.05
N ILE A 441 -2.86 8.08 4.16
CA ILE A 441 -2.98 8.92 5.37
C ILE A 441 -1.61 9.11 6.03
N GLU A 442 -0.70 8.13 5.93
CA GLU A 442 0.65 8.22 6.50
C GLU A 442 1.50 9.31 5.83
N ASP A 443 1.34 9.48 4.51
CA ASP A 443 2.04 10.55 3.78
C ASP A 443 1.48 11.93 4.15
N PHE A 444 0.17 12.00 4.41
CA PHE A 444 -0.45 13.20 4.98
C PHE A 444 0.16 13.60 6.33
N ARG A 445 0.40 12.63 7.23
CA ARG A 445 0.91 12.89 8.59
C ARG A 445 2.40 13.24 8.66
N GLN A 446 3.23 12.63 7.81
CA GLN A 446 4.69 12.79 7.88
C GLN A 446 5.27 13.66 6.76
N ASN A 447 4.44 14.08 5.80
CA ASN A 447 4.76 14.93 4.66
C ASN A 447 6.11 14.57 4.02
N LYS A 448 6.21 13.34 3.50
CA LYS A 448 7.48 12.76 3.01
C LYS A 448 7.82 13.19 1.59
N GLU A 449 6.82 13.65 0.85
CA GLU A 449 6.91 13.99 -0.57
C GLU A 449 6.48 15.43 -0.82
N TYR A 450 7.22 16.10 -1.71
CA TYR A 450 7.01 17.51 -2.05
C TYR A 450 6.87 17.66 -3.57
N ILE A 451 6.10 18.65 -3.99
CA ILE A 451 6.02 19.10 -5.38
C ILE A 451 6.61 20.50 -5.49
N ALA A 452 7.37 20.75 -6.54
CA ALA A 452 8.01 22.05 -6.81
C ALA A 452 7.98 22.33 -8.33
N LEU A 453 8.16 23.60 -8.69
CA LEU A 453 8.31 24.08 -10.07
C LEU A 453 9.77 24.34 -10.41
#